data_AF-A0A077ZIC5-F1
#
_entry.id   AF-A0A077ZIC5-F1
#
_cell.length_a   1.000
_cell.length_b   1.000
_cell.length_c   1.000
_cell.angle_alpha   90.00
_cell.angle_beta   90.00
_cell.angle_gamma   90.00
#
_symmetry.space_group_name_H-M   'P 1'
#
loop_
_entity.id
_entity.type
_entity.pdbx_description
1 polymer ?
#
loop_
_entity_poly.entity_id
_entity_poly.type
_entity_poly.pdbx_seq_one_letter_code
_entity_poly.pdbx_strand_id
1 'polypeptide(L)'
;MSFSERLAKLDDVEKSIVHLVQSAGQCLAEIGKDKTATRLAESQAQDFTRRLQAIEKTIIEQINYLSEVGVGAAHESSAYSQVQIKLAVEEKVNYVYETLAEFRRRRESATVVSDETRDRAPKIESSELS
;
A
#
# COMPACT_ATOMS: atom_id res chain seq x y z
N MET A 1 -5.01 -0.10 -6.62
CA MET A 1 -4.78 -1.55 -6.45
C MET A 1 -3.33 -1.75 -6.05
N SER A 2 -3.10 -2.36 -4.90
CA SER A 2 -1.75 -2.68 -4.43
C SER A 2 -1.09 -3.75 -5.30
N PHE A 3 0.23 -3.86 -5.25
CA PHE A 3 0.96 -4.93 -5.93
C PHE A 3 0.46 -6.32 -5.50
N SER A 4 0.20 -6.51 -4.21
CA SER A 4 -0.31 -7.77 -3.66
C SER A 4 -1.69 -8.13 -4.22
N GLU A 5 -2.60 -7.16 -4.37
CA GLU A 5 -3.91 -7.39 -4.99
C GLU A 5 -3.79 -7.79 -6.48
N ARG A 6 -2.81 -7.23 -7.21
CA ARG A 6 -2.55 -7.59 -8.61
C ARG A 6 -1.98 -9.01 -8.72
N LEU A 7 -1.07 -9.37 -7.83
CA LEU A 7 -0.52 -10.71 -7.77
C LEU A 7 -1.61 -11.75 -7.45
N ALA A 8 -2.50 -11.44 -6.50
CA ALA A 8 -3.65 -12.29 -6.19
C ALA A 8 -4.59 -12.49 -7.41
N LYS A 9 -4.82 -11.44 -8.20
CA LYS A 9 -5.58 -11.58 -9.46
C LYS A 9 -4.89 -12.51 -10.47
N LEU A 10 -3.57 -12.47 -10.57
CA LEU A 10 -2.83 -13.38 -11.46
C LEU A 10 -2.88 -14.82 -10.96
N ASP A 11 -2.83 -15.06 -9.66
CA ASP A 11 -3.06 -16.37 -9.04
C ASP A 11 -4.48 -16.90 -9.34
N ASP A 12 -5.49 -16.03 -9.30
CA ASP A 12 -6.85 -16.40 -9.69
C ASP A 12 -6.98 -16.69 -11.20
N VAL A 13 -6.21 -16.00 -12.04
CA VAL A 13 -6.09 -16.32 -13.48
C VAL A 13 -5.48 -17.71 -13.66
N GLU A 14 -4.40 -18.03 -12.95
CA GLU A 14 -3.76 -19.36 -13.02
C GLU A 14 -4.75 -20.48 -12.67
N LYS A 15 -5.50 -20.34 -11.57
CA LYS A 15 -6.58 -21.27 -11.20
C LYS A 15 -7.67 -21.34 -12.26
N SER A 16 -8.01 -20.21 -12.86
CA SER A 16 -9.02 -20.14 -13.93
C SER A 16 -8.57 -20.86 -15.20
N ILE A 17 -7.27 -20.86 -15.52
CA ILE A 17 -6.68 -21.61 -16.64
C ILE A 17 -6.85 -23.12 -16.41
N VAL A 18 -6.67 -23.62 -15.18
CA VAL A 18 -6.92 -25.04 -14.86
C VAL A 18 -8.36 -25.42 -15.17
N HIS A 19 -9.32 -24.60 -14.73
CA HIS A 19 -10.74 -24.83 -15.04
C HIS A 19 -11.07 -24.68 -16.53
N LEU A 20 -10.41 -23.76 -17.23
CA LEU A 20 -10.54 -23.60 -18.68
C LEU A 20 -10.14 -24.90 -19.40
N VAL A 21 -8.97 -25.45 -19.07
CA VAL A 21 -8.48 -26.72 -19.64
C VAL A 21 -9.42 -27.88 -19.28
N GLN A 22 -9.95 -27.91 -18.06
CA GLN A 22 -10.93 -28.91 -17.64
C GLN A 22 -12.21 -28.88 -18.50
N SER A 23 -12.80 -27.69 -18.72
CA SER A 23 -13.99 -27.55 -19.59
C SER A 23 -13.69 -27.98 -21.03
N ALA A 24 -12.51 -27.64 -21.57
CA ALA A 24 -12.09 -28.13 -22.89
C ALA A 24 -11.97 -29.66 -22.92
N GLY A 25 -11.33 -30.27 -21.93
CA GLY A 25 -11.19 -31.71 -21.81
C GLY A 25 -12.54 -32.43 -21.70
N GLN A 26 -13.47 -31.89 -20.90
CA GLN A 26 -14.82 -32.43 -20.77
C GLN A 26 -15.61 -32.33 -22.08
N CYS A 27 -15.50 -31.20 -22.79
CA CYS A 27 -16.10 -31.02 -24.11
C CYS A 27 -15.60 -32.08 -25.11
N LEU A 28 -14.28 -32.23 -25.22
CA LEU A 28 -13.66 -33.20 -26.13
C LEU A 28 -14.01 -34.65 -25.76
N ALA A 29 -14.00 -34.98 -24.46
CA ALA A 29 -14.39 -36.30 -23.97
C ALA A 29 -15.85 -36.62 -24.27
N GLU A 30 -16.74 -35.63 -24.22
CA GLU A 30 -18.16 -35.82 -24.56
C GLU A 30 -18.35 -36.02 -26.06
N ILE A 31 -17.65 -35.25 -26.89
CA ILE A 31 -17.70 -35.37 -28.36
C ILE A 31 -17.14 -36.72 -28.82
N GLY A 32 -16.16 -37.28 -28.11
CA GLY A 32 -15.56 -38.58 -28.43
C GLY A 32 -16.43 -39.81 -28.12
N LYS A 33 -17.62 -39.66 -27.52
CA LYS A 33 -18.52 -40.79 -27.23
C LYS A 33 -19.31 -41.21 -28.46
N ASP A 34 -19.63 -42.51 -28.57
CA ASP A 34 -20.52 -43.05 -29.62
C ASP A 34 -21.88 -42.36 -29.67
N LYS A 35 -22.39 -41.91 -28.51
CA LYS A 35 -23.57 -41.07 -28.36
C LYS A 35 -23.20 -39.78 -27.66
N THR A 36 -22.83 -38.78 -28.43
CA THR A 36 -22.52 -37.43 -27.93
C THR A 36 -23.76 -36.78 -27.31
N ALA A 37 -23.66 -36.32 -26.07
CA ALA A 37 -24.65 -35.41 -25.49
C ALA A 37 -24.37 -33.97 -25.96
N THR A 38 -24.86 -33.59 -27.15
CA THR A 38 -24.55 -32.31 -27.80
C THR A 38 -24.77 -31.10 -26.90
N ARG A 39 -25.88 -31.04 -26.14
CA ARG A 39 -26.15 -29.93 -25.21
C ARG A 39 -25.08 -29.79 -24.11
N LEU A 40 -24.56 -30.91 -23.62
CA LEU A 40 -23.51 -30.90 -22.60
C LEU A 40 -22.19 -30.42 -23.23
N ALA A 41 -21.84 -30.92 -24.41
CA ALA A 41 -20.65 -30.48 -25.14
C ALA A 41 -20.70 -28.97 -25.46
N GLU A 42 -21.85 -28.47 -25.94
CA GLU A 42 -22.08 -27.04 -26.18
C GLU A 42 -21.94 -26.22 -24.90
N SER A 43 -22.51 -26.67 -23.78
CA SER A 43 -22.35 -25.99 -22.49
C SER A 43 -20.88 -25.88 -22.09
N GLN A 44 -20.11 -26.96 -22.24
CA GLN A 44 -18.68 -26.96 -21.91
C GLN A 44 -17.86 -26.06 -22.84
N ALA A 45 -18.19 -26.02 -24.14
CA ALA A 45 -17.57 -25.11 -25.10
C ALA A 45 -17.88 -23.63 -24.77
N GLN A 46 -19.11 -23.34 -24.34
CA GLN A 46 -19.49 -22.00 -23.90
C GLN A 46 -18.80 -21.61 -22.59
N ASP A 47 -18.70 -22.51 -21.62
CA ASP A 47 -17.95 -22.30 -20.38
C ASP A 47 -16.47 -22.02 -20.65
N PHE A 48 -15.86 -22.80 -21.56
CA PHE A 48 -14.51 -22.54 -22.04
C PHE A 48 -14.37 -21.12 -22.62
N THR A 49 -15.26 -20.75 -23.53
CA THR A 49 -15.21 -19.44 -24.20
C THR A 49 -15.36 -18.29 -23.21
N ARG A 50 -16.31 -18.38 -22.27
CA ARG A 50 -16.53 -17.36 -21.24
C ARG A 50 -15.30 -17.20 -20.33
N ARG A 51 -14.70 -18.31 -19.90
CA ARG A 51 -13.50 -18.28 -19.06
C ARG A 51 -12.32 -17.70 -19.81
N LEU A 52 -12.13 -18.07 -21.08
CA LEU A 52 -11.06 -17.54 -21.92
C LEU A 52 -11.15 -16.01 -22.03
N GLN A 53 -12.34 -15.48 -22.31
CA GLN A 53 -12.58 -14.03 -22.38
C GLN A 53 -12.27 -13.32 -21.06
N ALA A 54 -12.65 -13.90 -19.92
CA ALA A 54 -12.37 -13.33 -18.60
C ALA A 54 -10.87 -13.33 -18.25
N ILE A 55 -10.17 -14.41 -18.61
CA ILE A 55 -8.72 -14.55 -18.43
C ILE A 55 -7.99 -13.53 -19.30
N GLU A 56 -8.32 -13.47 -20.59
CA GLU A 56 -7.71 -12.54 -21.55
C GLU A 56 -7.87 -11.08 -21.08
N LYS A 57 -9.09 -10.69 -20.68
CA LYS A 57 -9.35 -9.35 -20.13
C LYS A 57 -8.43 -9.04 -18.94
N THR A 58 -8.31 -9.96 -17.99
CA THR A 58 -7.50 -9.75 -16.78
C THR A 58 -6.02 -9.65 -17.11
N ILE A 59 -5.52 -10.48 -18.02
CA ILE A 59 -4.13 -10.46 -18.47
C ILE A 59 -3.83 -9.13 -19.19
N ILE A 60 -4.70 -8.70 -20.11
CA ILE A 60 -4.55 -7.41 -20.81
C ILE A 60 -4.53 -6.25 -19.80
N GLU A 61 -5.41 -6.25 -18.80
CA GLU A 61 -5.41 -5.25 -17.73
C GLU A 61 -4.06 -5.21 -16.97
N GLN A 62 -3.46 -6.38 -16.68
CA GLN A 62 -2.16 -6.43 -16.00
C GLN A 62 -1.00 -6.04 -16.92
N ILE A 63 -1.04 -6.40 -18.20
CA ILE A 63 -0.04 -5.98 -19.20
C ILE A 63 -0.07 -4.47 -19.41
N ASN A 64 -1.27 -3.89 -19.53
CA ASN A 64 -1.43 -2.44 -19.66
C ASN A 64 -0.88 -1.73 -18.44
N TYR A 65 -1.21 -2.21 -17.23
CA TYR A 65 -0.61 -1.67 -16.02
C TYR A 65 0.91 -1.80 -16.01
N LEU A 66 1.46 -2.98 -16.34
CA LEU A 66 2.90 -3.18 -16.39
C LEU A 66 3.56 -2.28 -17.44
N SER A 67 2.88 -1.98 -18.54
CA SER A 67 3.34 -1.01 -19.54
C SER A 67 3.34 0.41 -18.96
N GLU A 68 2.30 0.79 -18.22
CA GLU A 68 2.19 2.09 -17.54
C GLU A 68 3.28 2.28 -16.47
N VAL A 69 3.59 1.24 -15.68
CA VAL A 69 4.58 1.35 -14.60
C VAL A 69 6.01 0.98 -15.03
N GLY A 70 6.16 0.07 -15.99
CA GLY A 70 7.44 -0.50 -16.41
C GLY A 70 8.17 0.29 -17.49
N VAL A 71 7.46 1.07 -18.32
CA VAL A 71 8.08 1.93 -19.35
C VAL A 71 8.66 3.23 -18.76
N GLY A 72 8.70 3.36 -17.43
CA GLY A 72 9.47 4.40 -16.74
C GLY A 72 8.89 5.82 -16.81
N ALA A 73 7.92 6.10 -17.70
CA ALA A 73 7.44 7.47 -17.92
C ALA A 73 6.38 7.97 -16.90
N ALA A 74 5.55 7.08 -16.33
CA ALA A 74 4.48 7.49 -15.41
C ALA A 74 4.70 7.04 -13.94
N HIS A 75 5.73 6.23 -13.67
CA HIS A 75 5.98 5.62 -12.35
C HIS A 75 6.87 6.47 -11.43
N GLU A 76 7.62 7.45 -11.96
CA GLU A 76 8.30 8.49 -11.16
C GLU A 76 7.32 9.37 -10.37
N SER A 77 6.01 9.31 -10.63
CA SER A 77 5.03 10.12 -9.89
C SER A 77 4.19 9.35 -8.88
N SER A 78 4.22 8.01 -8.82
CA SER A 78 3.39 7.25 -7.88
C SER A 78 4.18 6.40 -6.89
N ALA A 79 5.18 5.64 -7.34
CA ALA A 79 6.05 4.88 -6.43
C ALA A 79 7.10 5.81 -5.82
N TYR A 80 7.77 6.61 -6.67
CA TYR A 80 8.71 7.62 -6.20
C TYR A 80 7.99 8.71 -5.38
N SER A 81 6.75 9.10 -5.74
CA SER A 81 5.99 10.02 -4.89
C SER A 81 5.60 9.40 -3.55
N GLN A 82 5.23 8.12 -3.47
CA GLN A 82 4.96 7.47 -2.19
C GLN A 82 6.21 7.44 -1.30
N VAL A 83 7.37 7.13 -1.88
CA VAL A 83 8.65 7.15 -1.15
C VAL A 83 9.02 8.58 -0.72
N GLN A 84 8.87 9.57 -1.60
CA GLN A 84 9.11 10.98 -1.29
C GLN A 84 8.11 11.52 -0.25
N ILE A 85 6.84 11.15 -0.34
CA ILE A 85 5.81 11.50 0.65
C ILE A 85 6.17 10.87 2.00
N LYS A 86 6.59 9.60 2.03
CA LYS A 86 7.04 8.93 3.25
C LYS A 86 8.26 9.63 3.85
N LEU A 87 9.29 9.88 3.03
CA LEU A 87 10.49 10.60 3.45
C LEU A 87 10.15 12.00 3.98
N ALA A 88 9.32 12.75 3.27
CA ALA A 88 8.87 14.07 3.71
C ALA A 88 8.03 14.03 5.01
N VAL A 89 7.23 12.98 5.21
CA VAL A 89 6.51 12.76 6.48
C VAL A 89 7.49 12.42 7.61
N GLU A 90 8.48 11.57 7.35
CA GLU A 90 9.54 11.22 8.31
C GLU A 90 10.37 12.45 8.70
N GLU A 91 10.74 13.29 7.73
CA GLU A 91 11.42 14.56 7.96
C GLU A 91 10.57 15.51 8.82
N LYS A 92 9.26 15.64 8.53
CA LYS A 92 8.35 16.47 9.33
C LYS A 92 8.18 15.96 10.76
N VAL A 93 8.12 14.64 10.94
CA VAL A 93 8.03 14.02 12.26
C VAL A 93 9.31 14.27 13.05
N ASN A 94 10.48 14.10 12.44
CA ASN A 94 11.77 14.38 13.06
C ASN A 94 11.88 15.86 13.47
N TYR A 95 11.48 16.79 12.59
CA TYR A 95 11.44 18.21 12.90
C TYR A 95 10.57 18.53 14.13
N VAL A 96 9.39 17.90 14.26
CA VAL A 96 8.53 18.06 15.44
C VAL A 96 9.19 17.53 16.70
N TYR A 97 9.89 16.39 16.63
CA TYR A 97 10.63 15.85 17.77
C TYR A 97 11.78 16.77 18.21
N GLU A 98 12.54 17.33 17.28
CA GLU A 98 13.62 18.27 17.56
C GLU A 98 13.08 19.56 18.19
N THR A 99 12.03 20.14 17.59
CA THR A 99 11.36 21.33 18.11
C THR A 99 10.82 21.11 19.53
N LEU A 100 10.23 19.94 19.80
CA LEU A 100 9.75 19.56 21.13
C LEU A 100 10.91 19.43 22.13
N ALA A 101 12.04 18.87 21.71
CA ALA A 101 13.23 18.74 22.55
C ALA A 101 13.83 20.12 22.89
N GLU A 102 13.86 21.05 21.95
CA GLU A 102 14.28 22.43 22.19
C GLU A 102 13.35 23.16 23.18
N PHE A 103 12.03 23.01 23.02
CA PHE A 103 11.07 23.58 23.97
C PHE A 103 11.24 23.00 25.38
N ARG A 104 11.53 21.69 25.50
CA ARG A 104 11.82 21.06 26.78
C ARG A 104 13.06 21.65 27.44
N ARG A 105 14.18 21.78 26.69
CA ARG A 105 15.41 22.43 27.20
C ARG A 105 15.16 23.86 27.66
N ARG A 106 14.43 24.66 26.87
CA ARG A 106 14.14 26.05 27.22
C ARG A 106 13.29 26.16 28.47
N ARG A 107 12.34 25.24 28.66
CA ARG A 107 11.54 25.16 29.88
C ARG A 107 12.41 24.80 31.08
N GLU A 108 13.29 23.81 30.96
CA GLU A 108 14.24 23.45 32.02
C GLU A 108 15.12 24.64 32.42
N SER A 109 15.69 25.36 31.45
CA SER A 109 16.47 26.58 31.72
C SER A 109 15.63 27.68 32.39
N ALA A 110 14.37 27.88 31.98
CA ALA A 110 13.49 28.89 32.59
C ALA A 110 13.04 28.54 34.00
N THR A 111 12.84 27.24 34.30
CA THR A 111 12.52 26.78 35.65
C THR A 111 13.70 27.01 36.60
N VAL A 112 14.94 26.75 36.16
CA VAL A 112 16.14 27.04 36.98
C VAL A 112 16.28 28.53 37.31
N VAL A 113 16.07 29.41 36.33
CA VAL A 113 16.12 30.87 36.54
C VAL A 113 15.03 31.36 37.52
N SER A 114 13.87 30.70 37.53
CA SER A 114 12.78 31.05 38.45
C SER A 114 13.07 30.63 39.90
N ASP A 115 13.82 29.54 40.11
CA ASP A 115 14.27 29.15 41.45
C ASP A 115 15.43 30.04 41.95
N GLU A 116 16.39 30.40 41.08
CA GLU A 116 17.50 31.30 41.46
C GLU A 116 17.03 32.71 41.83
N THR A 117 15.99 33.23 41.16
CA THR A 117 15.42 34.53 41.52
C THR A 117 14.64 34.53 42.83
N ARG A 118 14.20 33.35 43.30
CA ARG A 118 13.46 33.21 44.57
C ARG A 118 14.39 33.11 45.78
N ASP A 119 15.58 32.53 45.62
CA ASP A 119 16.58 32.42 46.70
C ASP A 119 17.30 33.75 46.99
N ARG A 120 17.26 34.70 46.05
CA ARG A 120 17.94 36.00 46.19
C ARG A 120 17.14 37.08 46.92
N ALA A 121 15.98 36.77 47.49
CA ALA A 121 15.21 37.76 48.26
C ALA A 121 16.03 38.20 49.49
N PRO A 122 16.49 39.47 49.55
CA PRO A 122 17.41 39.92 50.58
C PRO A 122 16.68 39.95 51.93
N LYS A 123 17.28 39.32 52.95
CA LYS A 123 16.94 39.58 54.35
C LYS A 123 17.16 41.06 54.59
N ILE A 124 16.08 41.82 54.63
CA ILE A 124 16.08 43.20 55.11
C ILE A 124 16.37 43.09 56.60
N GLU A 125 17.65 43.09 56.96
CA GLU A 125 18.08 43.31 58.33
C GLU A 125 17.80 44.76 58.65
N SER A 126 16.68 44.95 59.32
CA SER A 126 16.22 46.16 59.97
C SER A 126 17.20 46.54 61.09
N SER A 127 18.35 47.08 60.73
CA SER A 127 19.28 47.71 61.67
C SER A 127 19.85 48.95 61.01
N GLU A 128 19.21 50.08 61.27
CA GLU A 128 19.77 51.44 61.37
C GLU A 128 18.64 52.46 61.21
N LEU A 129 17.81 52.57 62.25
CA LEU A 129 16.97 53.75 62.48
C LEU A 129 17.55 54.47 63.71
N SER A 130 18.32 55.52 63.39
CA SER A 130 18.70 56.70 64.19
C SER A 130 19.49 56.51 65.48
#